data_AF-A0A975JAM8-F1
#
_entry.id   AF-A0A975JAM8-F1
#
_cell.length_a   1.000
_cell.length_b   1.000
_cell.length_c   1.000
_cell.angle_alpha   90.00
_cell.angle_beta   90.00
_cell.angle_gamma   90.00
#
_symmetry.space_group_name_H-M   'P 1'
#
loop_
_entity.id
_entity.type
_entity.pdbx_description
1 polymer ?
#
loop_
_entity_poly.entity_id
_entity_poly.type
_entity_poly.pdbx_seq_one_letter_code
_entity_poly.pdbx_strand_id
1 'polypeptide(L)'
;MVTIEKEEKFIAMYGSANLTRRNVDDYNLETKVITKTSKDTILCNSMKIYFDRIWTNKGTYYTVHYENYKVDSFIKTLIYHF
;
A
#
# COMPACT_ATOMS: atom_id res chain seq x y z
N MET A 1 -4.97 1.79 2.40
CA MET A 1 -4.31 0.89 3.37
C MET A 1 -2.83 0.86 3.06
N VAL A 2 -1.97 0.98 4.08
CA VAL A 2 -0.52 0.86 3.95
C VAL A 2 -0.04 -0.23 4.88
N THR A 3 0.76 -1.17 4.39
CA THR A 3 1.32 -2.27 5.17
C THR A 3 2.83 -2.20 5.15
N ILE A 4 3.46 -2.43 6.29
CA ILE A 4 4.91 -2.49 6.46
C ILE A 4 5.24 -3.84 7.10
N GLU A 5 6.00 -4.65 6.38
CA GLU A 5 6.50 -5.93 6.86
C GLU A 5 7.98 -5.81 7.21
N LYS A 6 8.32 -6.24 8.42
CA LYS A 6 9.69 -6.38 8.93
C LYS A 6 9.92 -7.84 9.30
N GLU A 7 11.16 -8.23 9.56
CA GLU A 7 11.54 -9.63 9.85
C GLU A 7 10.57 -10.35 10.78
N GLU A 8 10.13 -9.75 11.89
CA GLU A 8 9.24 -10.39 12.87
C GLU A 8 7.93 -9.63 13.11
N LYS A 9 7.69 -8.53 12.38
CA LYS A 9 6.58 -7.61 12.67
C LYS A 9 5.83 -7.22 11.41
N PHE A 10 4.53 -7.14 11.54
CA PHE A 10 3.64 -6.61 10.53
C PHE A 10 2.88 -5.41 11.09
N ILE A 11 2.89 -4.30 10.35
CA ILE A 11 2.21 -3.07 10.70
C ILE A 11 1.24 -2.72 9.57
N ALA A 12 -0.04 -2.61 9.87
CA ALA A 12 -1.06 -2.16 8.94
C ALA A 12 -1.67 -0.84 9.39
N MET A 13 -1.78 0.09 8.47
CA MET A 13 -2.42 1.40 8.66
C MET A 13 -3.60 1.53 7.70
N TYR A 14 -4.76 1.84 8.25
CA TYR A 14 -6.01 1.98 7.50
C TYR A 14 -6.94 2.99 8.19
N GLY A 15 -7.88 3.55 7.44
CA GLY A 15 -8.70 4.66 7.89
C GLY A 15 -9.09 5.55 6.72
N SER A 16 -9.46 6.80 7.02
CA SER A 16 -9.93 7.77 6.02
C SER A 16 -8.79 8.50 5.30
N ALA A 17 -7.59 8.54 5.88
CA ALA A 17 -6.46 9.29 5.32
C ALA A 17 -5.92 8.67 4.02
N ASN A 18 -6.07 9.41 2.91
CA ASN A 18 -5.34 9.19 1.67
C ASN A 18 -3.86 9.61 1.77
N LEU A 19 -3.00 9.05 0.92
CA LEU A 19 -1.58 9.42 0.83
C LEU A 19 -1.40 10.67 -0.05
N THR A 20 -1.84 11.82 0.46
CA THR A 20 -1.70 13.12 -0.19
C THR A 20 -0.96 14.09 0.71
N ARG A 21 -0.35 15.12 0.12
CA ARG A 21 0.34 16.17 0.88
C ARG A 21 -0.57 16.79 1.96
N ARG A 22 -1.83 17.07 1.64
CA ARG A 22 -2.79 17.67 2.59
C ARG A 22 -3.06 16.78 3.81
N ASN A 23 -3.23 15.48 3.59
CA ASN A 23 -3.52 14.53 4.68
C ASN A 23 -2.28 14.18 5.50
N VAL A 24 -1.08 14.30 4.91
CA VAL A 24 0.18 14.12 5.61
C VAL A 24 0.56 15.38 6.40
N ASP A 25 0.29 16.56 5.85
CA ASP A 25 0.54 17.88 6.47
C ASP A 25 -0.60 18.31 7.43
N ASP A 26 -1.50 17.39 7.81
CA ASP A 26 -2.58 17.56 8.80
C ASP A 26 -3.58 18.70 8.48
N TYR A 27 -3.85 18.93 7.20
CA TYR A 27 -4.83 19.93 6.76
C TYR A 27 -6.28 19.42 6.79
N ASN A 28 -6.48 18.11 6.99
CA ASN A 28 -7.79 17.46 7.06
C ASN A 28 -7.90 16.66 8.36
N LEU A 29 -9.10 16.67 8.97
CA LEU A 29 -9.39 15.80 10.09
C LEU A 29 -9.57 14.36 9.59
N GLU A 30 -8.58 13.52 9.84
CA GLU A 30 -8.56 12.14 9.40
C GLU A 30 -8.51 11.17 10.59
N THR A 31 -9.13 10.01 10.46
CA THR A 31 -8.99 8.93 11.45
C THR A 31 -8.12 7.82 10.89
N LYS A 32 -7.16 7.34 11.70
CA LYS A 32 -6.25 6.26 11.33
C LYS A 32 -6.18 5.23 12.44
N VAL A 33 -6.38 3.97 12.07
CA VAL A 33 -6.14 2.80 12.91
C VAL A 33 -4.81 2.18 12.50
N ILE A 34 -3.98 1.87 13.49
CA ILE A 34 -2.70 1.21 13.31
C ILE A 34 -2.74 -0.12 14.04
N THR A 35 -2.62 -1.21 13.29
CA THR A 35 -2.52 -2.57 13.84
C THR A 35 -1.08 -3.02 13.75
N LYS A 36 -0.52 -3.44 14.89
CA LYS A 36 0.84 -3.99 14.99
C LYS A 36 0.75 -5.41 15.51
N THR A 37 1.29 -6.37 14.78
CA THR A 37 1.20 -7.80 15.12
C THR A 37 2.46 -8.55 14.66
N SER A 38 2.62 -9.81 15.08
CA SER A 38 3.60 -10.72 14.47
C SER A 38 3.18 -11.07 13.04
N LYS A 39 4.17 -11.33 12.17
CA LYS A 39 3.95 -11.74 10.77
C LYS A 39 3.19 -13.07 10.66
N ASP A 40 3.27 -13.94 11.66
CA ASP A 40 2.72 -15.31 11.63
C ASP A 40 1.26 -15.38 12.11
N THR A 41 0.58 -14.25 12.20
CA THR A 41 -0.82 -14.20 12.63
C THR A 41 -1.79 -14.39 11.47
N ILE A 42 -2.95 -15.01 11.78
CA ILE A 42 -4.04 -15.18 10.80
C ILE A 42 -4.44 -13.83 10.19
N LEU A 43 -4.47 -12.76 11.00
CA LEU A 43 -4.79 -11.41 10.55
C LEU A 43 -3.82 -10.90 9.47
N CYS A 44 -2.51 -11.08 9.67
CA CYS A 44 -1.48 -10.72 8.70
C CYS A 44 -1.72 -11.46 7.37
N ASN A 45 -1.95 -12.78 7.44
CA ASN A 45 -2.23 -13.59 6.26
C ASN A 45 -3.49 -13.13 5.52
N SER A 46 -4.59 -12.86 6.24
CA SER A 46 -5.83 -12.36 5.65
C SER A 46 -5.63 -11.00 4.95
N MET A 47 -4.86 -10.09 5.56
CA MET A 47 -4.55 -8.79 4.94
C MET A 47 -3.69 -8.93 3.69
N LYS A 48 -2.70 -9.84 3.69
CA LYS A 48 -1.87 -10.14 2.52
C LYS A 48 -2.69 -10.70 1.37
N ILE A 49 -3.57 -11.68 1.66
CA ILE A 49 -4.47 -12.28 0.66
C ILE A 49 -5.41 -11.21 0.08
N TYR A 50 -5.96 -10.34 0.91
CA TYR A 50 -6.84 -9.26 0.46
C TYR A 50 -6.10 -8.27 -0.46
N PHE A 51 -4.89 -7.86 -0.09
CA PHE A 51 -4.06 -6.98 -0.91
C PHE A 51 -3.73 -7.64 -2.25
N ASP A 52 -3.26 -8.89 -2.25
CA ASP A 52 -2.93 -9.66 -3.45
C ASP A 52 -4.14 -9.79 -4.38
N ARG A 53 -5.33 -10.04 -3.84
CA ARG A 53 -6.57 -10.12 -4.62
C ARG A 53 -6.84 -8.84 -5.41
N ILE A 54 -6.69 -7.67 -4.79
CA ILE A 54 -6.90 -6.37 -5.43
C ILE A 54 -5.79 -6.09 -6.44
N TRP A 55 -4.54 -6.32 -6.06
CA TRP A 55 -3.37 -6.06 -6.90
C TRP A 55 -3.37 -6.91 -8.18
N THR A 56 -3.80 -8.16 -8.09
CA THR A 56 -3.84 -9.11 -9.20
C THR A 56 -5.19 -9.19 -9.91
N ASN A 57 -6.16 -8.33 -9.55
CA ASN A 57 -7.51 -8.34 -10.11
C ASN A 57 -8.23 -9.70 -10.02
N LYS A 58 -8.03 -10.44 -8.92
CA LYS A 58 -8.67 -11.75 -8.70
C LYS A 58 -10.17 -11.57 -8.41
N GLY A 59 -11.00 -12.10 -9.29
CA GLY A 59 -12.46 -12.15 -9.16
C GLY A 59 -13.21 -10.91 -9.67
N THR A 60 -12.53 -9.78 -9.87
CA THR A 60 -13.05 -8.59 -10.57
C THR A 60 -11.91 -7.62 -10.90
N TYR A 61 -12.20 -6.59 -11.69
CA TYR A 61 -11.27 -5.54 -12.06
C TYR A 61 -11.22 -4.44 -11.00
N TYR A 62 -10.08 -4.33 -10.30
CA TYR A 62 -9.83 -3.32 -9.27
C TYR A 62 -8.78 -2.28 -9.68
N THR A 63 -7.74 -2.67 -10.41
CA THR A 63 -6.59 -1.83 -10.77
C THR A 63 -6.24 -1.97 -12.24
N VAL A 64 -5.63 -0.92 -12.82
CA VAL A 64 -5.11 -0.97 -14.19
C VAL A 64 -3.73 -1.65 -14.22
N HIS A 65 -3.46 -2.44 -15.26
CA HIS A 65 -2.15 -3.03 -15.47
C HIS A 65 -1.06 -1.97 -15.59
N TYR A 66 0.07 -2.22 -14.95
CA TYR A 66 1.23 -1.32 -14.92
C TYR A 66 1.65 -0.85 -16.33
N GLU A 67 1.68 -1.76 -17.30
CA GLU A 67 2.11 -1.47 -18.68
C GLU A 67 1.30 -0.35 -19.36
N ASN A 68 0.05 -0.13 -18.96
CA ASN A 68 -0.80 0.90 -19.57
C ASN A 68 -0.35 2.33 -19.20
N TYR A 69 0.38 2.50 -18.10
CA TYR A 69 0.84 3.81 -17.60
C TYR A 69 2.33 3.85 -17.28
N LYS A 70 3.06 2.76 -17.58
CA LYS A 70 4.51 2.70 -17.42
C LYS A 70 5.16 3.82 -18.23
N VAL A 71 6.04 4.58 -17.58
CA VAL A 71 6.89 5.57 -18.26
C VAL A 71 8.22 4.92 -18.57
N ASP A 72 8.45 4.60 -19.84
CA ASP A 72 9.73 4.08 -20.31
C ASP A 72 10.68 5.25 -20.61
N SER A 73 11.44 5.67 -19.59
CA SER A 73 12.38 6.79 -19.72
C SER A 73 13.65 6.51 -18.92
N PHE A 74 14.75 6.30 -19.65
CA PHE A 74 16.06 6.07 -19.07
C PHE A 74 16.51 7.18 -18.11
N ILE A 75 16.27 8.45 -18.48
CA ILE A 75 16.63 9.61 -17.64
C ILE A 75 15.86 9.58 -16.32
N LYS A 76 14.55 9.34 -16.36
CA LYS A 76 13.74 9.26 -15.13
C LYS A 76 14.19 8.10 -14.26
N THR A 77 14.48 6.94 -14.87
CA THR A 77 15.02 5.78 -14.16
C THR A 77 16.30 6.14 -13.43
N LEU A 78 17.24 6.87 -14.07
CA LEU A 78 18.48 7.30 -13.44
C LEU A 78 18.23 8.24 -12.24
N ILE A 79 17.31 9.21 -12.37
CA ILE A 79 17.00 10.17 -11.30
C ILE A 79 16.34 9.50 -10.08
N TYR A 80 15.53 8.45 -10.27
CA TYR A 80 14.80 7.82 -9.16
C TYR A 80 15.55 6.67 -8.48
N HIS A 81 16.59 6.11 -9.11
CA HIS A 81 17.38 5.01 -8.56
C HIS A 81 18.74 5.45 -7.96
N PHE A 82 19.12 6.71 -8.15
CA PHE A 82 20.31 7.35 -7.56
C PHE A 82 19.90 8.58 -6.77
#